data_AF-A0A978S6V9-F1
#
_entry.id   AF-A0A978S6V9-F1
#
_cell.length_a   1.000
_cell.length_b   1.000
_cell.length_c   1.000
_cell.angle_alpha   90.00
_cell.angle_beta   90.00
_cell.angle_gamma   90.00
#
_symmetry.space_group_name_H-M   'P 1'
#
loop_
_entity.id
_entity.type
_entity.pdbx_description
1 polymer ?
#
loop_
_entity_poly.entity_id
_entity_poly.type
_entity_poly.pdbx_seq_one_letter_code
_entity_poly.pdbx_strand_id
1 'polypeptide(L)' 'MTLQLQVPSMVCSGCGDTVTKAIKNLDANATIAVDLDSKTVSVESTASGDALKQAIVATGHTVS' A
#
# COMPACT_ATOMS: atom_id res chain seq x y z
N MET A 1 -1.88 2.90 -13.77
CA MET A 1 -3.16 3.37 -13.17
C MET A 1 -2.88 3.92 -11.80
N THR A 2 -3.71 4.82 -11.27
CA THR A 2 -3.56 5.35 -9.90
C THR A 2 -4.71 4.84 -9.03
N LEU A 3 -4.39 4.25 -7.89
CA LEU A 3 -5.33 3.68 -6.94
C LEU A 3 -5.03 4.20 -5.53
N GLN A 4 -6.07 4.60 -4.82
CA GLN A 4 -5.99 5.00 -3.43
C GLN A 4 -6.60 3.88 -2.57
N LEU A 5 -5.86 3.47 -1.54
CA LEU A 5 -6.24 2.39 -0.62
C LEU A 5 -6.25 2.92 0.80
N GLN A 6 -7.32 2.64 1.55
CA GLN A 6 -7.39 3.00 2.96
C GLN A 6 -6.83 1.85 3.79
N VAL A 7 -5.85 2.14 4.63
CA VAL A 7 -5.12 1.14 5.43
C VAL A 7 -5.12 1.56 6.91
N PRO A 8 -6.27 1.42 7.62
CA PRO A 8 -6.45 1.92 8.99
C PRO A 8 -5.45 1.36 10.01
N SER A 9 -4.91 0.18 9.73
CA SER A 9 -3.93 -0.52 10.58
C SER A 9 -2.51 0.07 10.56
N MET A 10 -2.21 1.06 9.71
CA MET A 10 -0.89 1.74 9.74
C MET A 10 -0.81 2.72 10.90
N VAL A 11 -0.13 2.34 11.99
CA VAL A 11 -0.03 3.17 13.20
C VAL A 11 1.30 3.89 13.36
N CYS A 12 2.34 3.48 12.62
CA CYS A 12 3.67 4.08 12.68
C CYS A 12 4.32 4.14 11.29
N SER A 13 5.42 4.90 11.19
CA SER A 13 6.22 5.00 9.95
C SER A 13 6.70 3.64 9.43
N GLY A 14 7.07 2.72 10.32
CA GLY A 14 7.46 1.37 9.95
C GLY A 14 6.36 0.56 9.25
N CYS A 15 5.08 0.83 9.53
CA CYS A 15 3.96 0.23 8.80
C CYS A 15 3.93 0.73 7.35
N GLY A 16 4.13 2.04 7.15
CA GLY A 16 4.21 2.65 5.81
C GLY A 16 5.35 2.07 4.97
N ASP A 17 6.53 1.87 5.58
CA ASP A 17 7.67 1.24 4.93
C ASP A 17 7.39 -0.21 4.53
N THR A 18 6.72 -0.96 5.42
CA THR A 18 6.37 -2.37 5.18
C THR A 18 5.39 -2.49 4.01
N VAL A 19 4.36 -1.66 3.98
CA VAL A 19 3.39 -1.59 2.88
C VAL A 19 4.08 -1.20 1.57
N THR A 20 4.91 -0.17 1.59
CA THR A 20 5.67 0.30 0.42
C THR A 20 6.54 -0.81 -0.16
N LYS A 21 7.26 -1.55 0.69
CA LYS A 21 8.09 -2.69 0.26
C LYS A 21 7.26 -3.81 -0.36
N ALA A 22 6.11 -4.14 0.23
CA ALA A 22 5.25 -5.19 -0.33
C ALA A 22 4.73 -4.82 -1.72
N ILE A 23 4.32 -3.57 -1.93
CA ILE A 23 3.89 -3.08 -3.24
C ILE A 23 5.07 -3.07 -4.22
N LYS A 24 6.26 -2.60 -3.81
CA LYS A 24 7.47 -2.62 -4.65
C LYS A 24 7.94 -4.02 -5.03
N ASN A 25 7.72 -5.02 -4.18
CA ASN A 25 8.03 -6.42 -4.51
C ASN A 25 7.08 -6.98 -5.59
N LEU A 26 5.84 -6.48 -5.64
CA LEU A 26 4.87 -6.83 -6.68
C LEU A 26 5.13 -6.06 -7.98
N ASP A 27 5.40 -4.76 -7.88
CA ASP A 27 5.74 -3.86 -9.00
C ASP A 27 6.85 -2.90 -8.58
N ALA A 28 8.08 -3.21 -9.00
CA ALA A 28 9.27 -2.42 -8.68
C ALA A 28 9.19 -0.97 -9.19
N ASN A 29 8.40 -0.73 -10.24
CA ASN A 29 8.23 0.59 -10.84
C ASN A 29 7.08 1.40 -10.21
N ALA A 30 6.33 0.83 -9.26
CA ALA A 30 5.19 1.52 -8.67
C ALA A 30 5.59 2.79 -7.93
N THR A 31 4.86 3.89 -8.10
CA THR A 31 5.01 5.10 -7.29
C THR A 31 4.07 5.00 -6.11
N ILE A 32 4.58 5.13 -4.88
CA ILE A 32 3.79 5.01 -3.65
C ILE A 32 3.91 6.28 -2.83
N ALA A 33 2.78 6.80 -2.37
CA ALA A 33 2.71 7.85 -1.36
C ALA A 33 1.90 7.35 -0.17
N VAL A 34 2.48 7.41 1.03
CA VAL A 34 1.84 6.98 2.27
C VAL A 34 1.49 8.22 3.10
N ASP A 35 0.24 8.30 3.51
CA ASP A 35 -0.26 9.29 4.45
C ASP A 35 -0.74 8.56 5.71
N LEU A 36 0.01 8.74 6.80
CA LEU A 36 -0.29 8.13 8.10
C LEU A 36 -1.37 8.88 8.87
N ASP A 37 -1.63 10.16 8.55
CA ASP A 37 -2.65 10.96 9.23
C ASP A 37 -4.03 10.54 8.71
N SER A 38 -4.18 10.43 7.38
CA SER A 38 -5.41 9.95 6.75
C SER A 38 -5.52 8.42 6.64
N LYS A 39 -4.46 7.69 7.01
CA LYS A 39 -4.37 6.23 6.88
C LYS A 39 -4.58 5.77 5.44
N THR A 40 -3.94 6.46 4.50
CA THR A 40 -4.14 6.24 3.06
C THR A 40 -2.82 5.89 2.38
N VAL A 41 -2.89 5.00 1.39
CA VAL A 41 -1.79 4.72 0.47
C VAL A 41 -2.25 4.97 -0.96
N SER A 42 -1.60 5.92 -1.63
CA SER A 42 -1.78 6.18 -3.06
C SER A 42 -0.71 5.42 -3.84
N VAL A 43 -1.14 4.62 -4.81
CA VAL A 43 -0.29 3.74 -5.61
C VAL A 43 -0.51 4.00 -7.09
N GLU A 44 0.55 4.35 -7.79
CA GLU A 44 0.59 4.32 -9.25
C GLU A 44 1.33 3.05 -9.68
N SER A 45 0.64 2.14 -10.36
CA SER A 45 1.19 0.84 -10.73
C SER A 45 0.52 0.29 -11.99
N THR A 46 1.14 -0.72 -12.59
CA THR A 46 0.53 -1.55 -13.63
C THR A 46 -0.20 -2.78 -13.05
N ALA A 47 0.03 -3.12 -11.79
CA ALA A 47 -0.66 -4.18 -11.08
C ALA A 47 -2.16 -3.87 -10.90
N SER A 48 -2.98 -4.91 -10.83
CA SER A 48 -4.40 -4.76 -10.56
C SER A 48 -4.64 -4.31 -9.12
N GLY A 49 -5.77 -3.62 -8.90
CA GLY A 49 -6.15 -3.18 -7.55
C GLY A 49 -6.27 -4.33 -6.54
N ASP A 50 -6.74 -5.49 -6.97
CA ASP A 50 -6.85 -6.67 -6.09
C ASP A 50 -5.47 -7.23 -5.72
N ALA A 51 -4.52 -7.27 -6.65
CA ALA A 51 -3.15 -7.70 -6.36
C ALA A 51 -2.47 -6.75 -5.36
N LEU A 52 -2.69 -5.43 -5.51
CA LEU A 52 -2.20 -4.43 -4.56
C LEU A 52 -2.80 -4.62 -3.16
N LYS A 53 -4.13 -4.80 -3.07
CA LYS A 53 -4.81 -5.08 -1.80
C LYS A 53 -4.27 -6.34 -1.12
N GLN A 54 -4.10 -7.43 -1.89
CA GLN A 54 -3.56 -8.69 -1.37
C GLN A 54 -2.11 -8.55 -0.88
N ALA A 55 -1.26 -7.81 -1.61
CA ALA A 55 0.11 -7.56 -1.18
C ALA A 55 0.16 -6.83 0.17
N ILE A 56 -0.73 -5.86 0.39
CA ILE A 56 -0.84 -5.17 1.68
C ILE A 56 -1.35 -6.12 2.77
N VAL A 57 -2.42 -6.88 2.51
CA VAL A 57 -2.96 -7.84 3.49
C VAL A 57 -1.95 -8.90 3.90
N ALA A 58 -1.11 -9.37 2.98
CA ALA A 58 -0.04 -10.32 3.26
C ALA A 58 1.00 -9.83 4.28
N THR A 59 1.09 -8.51 4.49
CA THR A 59 1.97 -7.91 5.53
C THR A 59 1.31 -7.79 6.91
N GLY A 60 0.06 -8.23 7.06
CA GLY A 60 -0.71 -8.12 8.30
C GLY A 60 -1.52 -6.82 8.43
N HIS A 61 -1.64 -6.06 7.34
CA HIS A 61 -2.41 -4.81 7.32
C HIS A 61 -3.81 -4.99 6.72
N THR A 62 -4.80 -4.31 7.28
CA THR A 62 -6.18 -4.29 6.74
C THR A 62 -6.35 -3.20 5.69
N VAL A 63 -7.13 -3.48 4.64
CA VAL A 63 -7.47 -2.54 3.56
C VAL A 63 -8.99 -2.42 3.41
N SER A 64 -9.50 -1.21 3.22
CA SER A 64 -10.93 -0.91 2.96
C SER A 64 -11.12 -0.02 1.74
#